data_AF-A0A9C9Q514-F1
#
_entry.id   AF-A0A9C9Q514-F1
#
_cell.length_a   1.000
_cell.length_b   1.000
_cell.length_c   1.000
_cell.angle_alpha   90.00
_cell.angle_beta   90.00
_cell.angle_gamma   90.00
#
_symmetry.space_group_name_H-M   'P 1'
#
loop_
_entity.id
_entity.type
_entity.pdbx_description
1 polymer ?
#
loop_
_entity_poly.entity_id
_entity_poly.type
_entity_poly.pdbx_seq_one_letter_code
_entity_poly.pdbx_strand_id
1 'polypeptide(L)'
;DEYHLGWKDILIIGIAQAVALIPGTSRSGVTMTAGLMLGLSREGAARFSFLLSIPVIVLAGGLKGLDLVKEAVPVDWGVMIIGMVTSAITAYVCIHFFLKLLERIGMLPFVIYRLVLGVVLLALFL
;
A
#
# COMPACT_ATOMS: atom_id res chain seq x y z
N ASP A 1 -18.03 -3.87 9.35
CA ASP A 1 -16.83 -4.71 9.36
C ASP A 1 -15.66 -4.08 10.09
N GLU A 2 -14.96 -3.13 9.49
CA GLU A 2 -13.74 -2.53 10.06
C GLU A 2 -13.96 -1.77 11.37
N TYR A 3 -15.19 -1.28 11.60
CA TYR A 3 -15.57 -0.57 12.84
C TYR A 3 -15.71 -1.48 14.06
N HIS A 4 -15.72 -2.81 13.89
CA HIS A 4 -15.80 -3.77 15.01
C HIS A 4 -14.44 -4.30 15.46
N LEU A 5 -13.35 -3.89 14.82
CA LEU A 5 -12.00 -4.32 15.18
C LEU A 5 -11.65 -3.87 16.60
N GLY A 6 -11.21 -4.82 17.42
CA GLY A 6 -10.66 -4.54 18.73
C GLY A 6 -9.17 -4.17 18.68
N TRP A 7 -8.64 -3.73 19.81
CA TRP A 7 -7.21 -3.41 19.95
C TRP A 7 -6.27 -4.57 19.59
N LYS A 8 -6.68 -5.81 19.89
CA LYS A 8 -5.90 -7.01 19.54
C LYS A 8 -5.81 -7.19 18.03
N ASP A 9 -6.91 -7.01 17.31
CA ASP A 9 -6.97 -7.14 15.85
C ASP A 9 -6.11 -6.08 15.18
N ILE A 10 -6.20 -4.83 15.66
CA ILE A 10 -5.37 -3.71 15.19
C ILE A 10 -3.88 -4.01 15.40
N LEU A 11 -3.49 -4.55 16.57
CA LEU A 11 -2.11 -4.93 16.85
C LEU A 11 -1.62 -6.02 15.89
N ILE A 12 -2.44 -7.04 15.62
CA ILE A 12 -2.11 -8.12 14.68
C ILE A 12 -1.88 -7.56 13.27
N ILE A 13 -2.77 -6.70 12.78
CA ILE A 13 -2.62 -6.08 11.45
C ILE A 13 -1.37 -5.17 11.42
N GLY A 14 -1.09 -4.44 12.50
CA GLY A 14 0.09 -3.59 12.63
C GLY A 14 1.41 -4.38 12.63
N ILE A 15 1.46 -5.52 13.33
CA ILE A 15 2.60 -6.43 13.30
C ILE A 15 2.77 -7.04 11.91
N ALA A 16 1.68 -7.49 11.28
CA ALA A 16 1.72 -7.97 9.91
C ALA A 16 2.26 -6.90 8.95
N GLN A 17 1.88 -5.63 9.14
CA GLN A 17 2.38 -4.52 8.34
C GLN A 17 3.91 -4.38 8.41
N ALA A 18 4.57 -4.78 9.50
CA ALA A 18 6.03 -4.73 9.60
C ALA A 18 6.74 -5.60 8.55
N VAL A 19 6.09 -6.67 8.06
CA VAL A 19 6.60 -7.49 6.95
C VAL A 19 6.75 -6.67 5.67
N ALA A 20 5.97 -5.59 5.51
CA ALA A 20 6.07 -4.69 4.38
C ALA A 20 7.39 -3.89 4.32
N LEU A 21 8.21 -3.93 5.37
CA LEU A 21 9.56 -3.36 5.35
C LEU A 21 10.51 -4.17 4.45
N ILE A 22 10.19 -5.42 4.14
CA ILE A 22 10.94 -6.22 3.16
C ILE A 22 10.61 -5.70 1.75
N PRO A 23 11.58 -5.16 0.99
CA PRO A 23 11.33 -4.59 -0.34
C PRO A 23 10.63 -5.59 -1.28
N GLY A 24 9.65 -5.11 -2.04
CA GLY A 24 8.81 -5.94 -2.92
C GLY A 24 7.58 -6.55 -2.23
N THR A 25 7.56 -6.60 -0.90
CA THR A 25 6.35 -6.96 -0.15
C THR A 25 5.30 -5.86 -0.32
N SER A 26 4.08 -6.23 -0.74
CA SER A 26 2.99 -5.26 -0.80
C SER A 26 2.45 -5.00 0.59
N ARG A 27 2.63 -3.77 1.04
CA ARG A 27 2.06 -3.28 2.30
C ARG A 27 0.56 -3.50 2.36
N SER A 28 -0.18 -3.08 1.33
CA SER A 28 -1.63 -3.29 1.25
C SER A 28 -2.00 -4.77 1.19
N GLY A 29 -1.23 -5.59 0.49
CA GLY A 29 -1.46 -7.04 0.41
C GLY A 29 -1.36 -7.73 1.76
N VAL A 30 -0.32 -7.43 2.54
CA VAL A 30 -0.13 -8.04 3.86
C VAL A 30 -1.19 -7.56 4.85
N THR A 31 -1.51 -6.27 4.89
CA THR A 31 -2.54 -5.74 5.81
C THR A 31 -3.95 -6.21 5.43
N MET A 32 -4.28 -6.29 4.14
CA MET A 32 -5.55 -6.87 3.69
C MET A 32 -5.62 -8.36 4.01
N THR A 33 -4.54 -9.12 3.82
CA THR A 33 -4.50 -10.55 4.16
C THR A 33 -4.72 -10.78 5.65
N ALA A 34 -4.04 -10.02 6.52
CA ALA A 34 -4.27 -10.06 7.96
C ALA A 34 -5.71 -9.70 8.33
N GLY A 35 -6.27 -8.65 7.73
CA GLY A 35 -7.67 -8.26 7.93
C GLY A 35 -8.66 -9.36 7.52
N LEU A 36 -8.44 -10.01 6.39
CA LEU A 36 -9.25 -11.15 5.93
C LEU A 36 -9.13 -12.35 6.89
N MET A 37 -7.94 -12.64 7.41
CA MET A 37 -7.73 -13.71 8.40
C MET A 37 -8.44 -13.42 9.72
N LEU A 38 -8.64 -12.15 10.05
CA LEU A 38 -9.41 -11.69 11.22
C LEU A 38 -10.92 -11.59 10.93
N GLY A 39 -11.38 -12.03 9.76
CA GLY A 39 -12.79 -12.12 9.41
C GLY A 39 -13.39 -10.85 8.80
N LEU A 40 -12.59 -9.85 8.43
CA LEU A 40 -13.10 -8.71 7.66
C LEU A 40 -13.55 -9.16 6.27
N SER A 41 -14.55 -8.48 5.71
CA SER A 41 -14.85 -8.56 4.29
C SER A 41 -13.68 -8.02 3.45
N ARG A 42 -13.66 -8.37 2.16
CA ARG A 42 -12.63 -7.87 1.22
C ARG A 42 -12.61 -6.34 1.17
N GLU A 43 -13.78 -5.72 1.17
CA GLU A 43 -13.92 -4.27 1.17
C GLU A 43 -13.50 -3.66 2.50
N GLY A 44 -13.95 -4.22 3.63
CA GLY A 44 -13.55 -3.75 4.96
C GLY A 44 -12.04 -3.83 5.18
N ALA A 45 -11.43 -4.95 4.79
CA ALA A 45 -9.98 -5.14 4.81
C ALA A 45 -9.25 -4.12 3.92
N ALA A 46 -9.77 -3.85 2.71
CA ALA A 46 -9.20 -2.87 1.81
C ALA A 46 -9.29 -1.44 2.34
N ARG A 47 -10.46 -1.03 2.85
CA ARG A 47 -10.69 0.29 3.46
C ARG A 47 -9.80 0.50 4.68
N PHE A 48 -9.76 -0.48 5.59
CA PHE A 48 -8.88 -0.44 6.76
C PHE A 48 -7.41 -0.30 6.35
N SER A 49 -6.96 -1.12 5.40
CA SER A 49 -5.62 -1.05 4.84
C SER A 49 -5.29 0.32 4.23
N PHE A 50 -6.23 0.95 3.52
CA PHE A 50 -6.01 2.30 2.98
C PHE A 50 -5.96 3.37 4.07
N LEU A 51 -6.82 3.31 5.08
CA LEU A 51 -6.76 4.25 6.21
C LEU A 51 -5.46 4.12 7.00
N LEU A 52 -5.02 2.88 7.28
CA LEU A 52 -3.75 2.59 7.96
C LEU A 52 -2.55 3.14 7.18
N SER A 53 -2.67 3.30 5.86
CA SER A 53 -1.60 3.83 5.01
C SER A 53 -1.27 5.29 5.24
N ILE A 54 -2.28 6.08 5.62
CA ILE A 54 -2.18 7.53 5.67
C ILE A 54 -1.06 7.95 6.63
N PRO A 55 -1.06 7.54 7.92
CA PRO A 55 0.01 7.93 8.83
C PRO A 55 1.38 7.38 8.38
N VAL A 56 1.42 6.16 7.84
CA VAL A 56 2.68 5.53 7.40
C VAL A 56 3.31 6.31 6.23
N ILE A 57 2.52 6.64 5.21
CA ILE A 57 3.00 7.34 4.01
C ILE A 57 3.32 8.80 4.33
N VAL A 58 2.50 9.48 5.15
CA VAL A 58 2.78 10.86 5.57
C VAL A 58 4.07 10.95 6.36
N LEU A 59 4.30 10.04 7.31
CA LEU A 59 5.54 10.05 8.10
C LEU A 59 6.76 9.68 7.25
N ALA A 60 6.69 8.61 6.45
CA ALA A 60 7.81 8.18 5.61
C ALA A 60 8.13 9.22 4.51
N GLY A 61 7.10 9.74 3.84
CA GLY A 61 7.23 10.78 2.82
C GLY A 61 7.71 12.10 3.41
N GLY A 62 7.22 12.48 4.59
CA GLY A 62 7.68 13.67 5.31
C GLY A 62 9.15 13.57 5.72
N LEU A 63 9.58 12.43 6.26
CA LEU A 63 10.99 12.19 6.57
C LEU A 63 11.85 12.30 5.29
N LYS A 64 11.43 11.68 4.19
CA LYS A 64 12.16 11.74 2.93
C LYS A 64 12.17 13.15 2.32
N GLY A 65 11.10 13.92 2.49
CA GLY A 65 11.05 15.33 2.12
C GLY A 65 12.06 16.17 2.92
N LEU A 66 12.20 15.91 4.22
CA LEU A 66 13.21 16.57 5.06
C LEU A 66 14.64 16.20 4.64
N ASP A 67 14.88 14.93 4.27
CA ASP A 67 16.18 14.50 3.73
C ASP A 67 16.53 15.30 2.46
N LEU A 68 15.59 15.40 1.51
CA LEU A 68 15.77 16.10 0.24
C LEU A 68 16.10 17.59 0.43
N VAL A 69 15.47 18.26 1.41
CA VAL A 69 15.77 19.67 1.71
C VAL A 69 17.18 19.85 2.28
N LYS A 70 17.71 18.83 2.97
CA LYS A 70 19.05 18.85 3.57
C LYS A 70 20.14 18.34 2.63
N GLU A 71 19.76 17.84 1.46
CA GLU A 71 20.67 17.19 0.54
C GLU A 71 21.57 18.23 -0.17
N ALA A 72 22.85 17.89 -0.35
CA ALA A 72 23.80 18.80 -0.99
C ALA A 72 23.57 18.93 -2.51
N VAL A 73 22.86 17.95 -3.09
CA VAL A 73 22.55 17.93 -4.52
C VAL A 73 21.27 18.75 -4.77
N PRO A 74 21.25 19.64 -5.76
CA PRO A 74 20.05 20.40 -6.12
C PRO A 74 18.88 19.48 -6.46
N VAL A 75 17.73 19.71 -5.82
CA VAL A 75 16.47 19.00 -6.09
C VAL A 75 15.64 19.78 -7.10
N ASP A 76 15.17 19.12 -8.15
CA ASP A 76 14.18 19.69 -9.06
C ASP A 76 12.77 19.60 -8.45
N TRP A 77 12.39 20.66 -7.75
CA TRP A 77 11.07 20.75 -7.12
C TRP A 77 9.91 20.79 -8.11
N GLY A 78 10.13 21.26 -9.34
CA GLY A 78 9.11 21.29 -10.38
C GLY A 78 8.70 19.87 -10.77
N VAL A 79 9.69 19.01 -11.06
CA VAL A 79 9.45 17.59 -11.36
C VAL A 79 8.83 16.86 -10.16
N MET A 80 9.28 17.15 -8.94
CA MET A 80 8.72 16.54 -7.73
C MET A 80 7.23 16.88 -7.54
N ILE A 81 6.83 18.13 -7.73
CA ILE A 81 5.42 18.56 -7.61
C ILE A 81 4.57 17.90 -8.69
N ILE A 82 5.04 17.85 -9.94
CA ILE A 82 4.33 17.17 -11.03
C ILE A 82 4.13 15.70 -10.68
N GLY A 83 5.19 15.00 -10.26
CA GLY A 83 5.11 13.60 -9.83
C GLY A 83 4.13 13.38 -8.68
N MET A 84 4.13 14.28 -7.68
CA MET A 84 3.21 14.23 -6.55
C MET A 84 1.75 14.40 -6.99
N VAL A 85 1.43 15.42 -7.79
CA VAL A 85 0.06 15.69 -8.26
C VAL A 85 -0.44 14.56 -9.16
N THR A 86 0.37 14.12 -10.12
CA THR A 86 0.02 13.00 -11.00
C THR A 86 -0.22 11.72 -10.21
N SER A 87 0.62 11.44 -9.21
CA SER A 87 0.44 10.28 -8.33
C SER A 87 -0.82 10.38 -7.48
N ALA A 88 -1.14 11.57 -6.95
CA ALA A 88 -2.35 11.78 -6.14
C ALA A 88 -3.63 11.54 -6.96
N ILE A 89 -3.73 12.12 -8.16
CA ILE A 89 -4.87 11.94 -9.07
C ILE A 89 -4.99 10.46 -9.46
N THR A 90 -3.88 9.85 -9.88
CA THR A 90 -3.86 8.44 -10.30
C THR A 90 -4.25 7.51 -9.15
N ALA A 91 -3.73 7.74 -7.95
CA ALA A 91 -4.06 6.95 -6.77
C ALA A 91 -5.54 7.07 -6.39
N TYR A 92 -6.11 8.28 -6.44
CA TYR A 92 -7.54 8.48 -6.17
C TYR A 92 -8.43 7.70 -7.15
N VAL A 93 -8.14 7.83 -8.45
CA VAL A 93 -8.84 7.11 -9.51
C VAL A 93 -8.66 5.60 -9.34
N CYS A 94 -7.43 5.16 -9.06
CA CYS A 94 -7.11 3.75 -8.84
C CYS A 94 -7.88 3.17 -7.65
N ILE A 95 -7.95 3.87 -6.50
CA ILE A 95 -8.68 3.40 -5.32
C ILE A 95 -10.18 3.25 -5.63
N HIS A 96 -10.77 4.21 -6.34
CA HIS A 96 -12.18 4.16 -6.72
C HIS A 96 -12.50 2.91 -7.55
N PHE A 97 -11.71 2.65 -8.60
CA PHE A 97 -11.92 1.49 -9.46
C PHE A 97 -11.49 0.18 -8.79
N PHE A 98 -10.44 0.20 -7.99
CA PHE A 98 -9.96 -0.97 -7.26
C PHE A 98 -11.03 -1.51 -6.32
N LEU A 99 -11.69 -0.66 -5.53
CA LEU A 99 -12.76 -1.11 -4.62
C LEU A 99 -13.92 -1.74 -5.39
N LYS A 100 -14.37 -1.10 -6.49
CA LYS A 100 -15.43 -1.65 -7.36
C LYS A 100 -15.04 -2.97 -8.02
N LEU A 101 -13.79 -3.10 -8.43
CA LEU A 101 -13.30 -4.31 -9.09
C LEU A 101 -13.12 -5.45 -8.09
N LEU A 102 -12.58 -5.14 -6.91
CA LEU A 102 -12.34 -6.08 -5.82
C LEU A 102 -13.62 -6.78 -5.37
N GLU A 103 -14.73 -6.04 -5.28
CA GLU A 103 -16.05 -6.57 -4.97
C GLU A 103 -16.48 -7.65 -5.99
N ARG A 104 -16.16 -7.45 -7.27
CA ARG A 104 -16.58 -8.35 -8.36
C ARG A 104 -15.68 -9.56 -8.55
N ILE A 105 -14.36 -9.40 -8.51
CA ILE A 105 -13.40 -10.45 -8.91
C ILE A 105 -12.53 -10.97 -7.75
N GLY A 106 -12.61 -10.34 -6.58
CA GLY A 106 -11.81 -10.70 -5.42
C GLY A 106 -10.30 -10.46 -5.58
N MET A 107 -9.51 -11.10 -4.71
CA MET A 107 -8.05 -10.87 -4.60
C MET A 107 -7.21 -11.74 -5.54
N LEU A 108 -7.75 -12.83 -6.06
CA LEU A 108 -6.99 -13.85 -6.80
C LEU A 108 -6.24 -13.30 -8.04
N PRO A 109 -6.84 -12.44 -8.88
CA PRO A 109 -6.14 -11.86 -10.04
C PRO A 109 -4.88 -11.08 -9.64
N PHE A 110 -4.92 -10.39 -8.50
CA PHE A 110 -3.79 -9.62 -7.97
C PHE A 110 -2.67 -10.52 -7.44
N VAL A 111 -3.03 -11.66 -6.86
CA VAL A 111 -2.05 -12.68 -6.42
C VAL A 111 -1.34 -13.27 -7.64
N ILE A 112 -2.09 -13.67 -8.67
CA ILE A 112 -1.52 -14.20 -9.92
C ILE A 112 -0.59 -13.17 -10.56
N TYR A 113 -1.04 -11.92 -10.68
CA TYR A 113 -0.21 -10.82 -11.19
C TYR A 113 1.12 -10.70 -10.43
N ARG A 114 1.09 -10.75 -9.08
CA ARG A 114 2.31 -10.65 -8.27
C ARG A 114 3.27 -11.82 -8.46
N LEU A 115 2.75 -13.05 -8.59
CA LEU A 115 3.58 -14.23 -8.84
C LEU A 115 4.24 -14.17 -10.21
N VAL A 116 3.48 -13.80 -11.24
CA VAL A 116 4.01 -13.62 -12.60
C VAL A 116 5.07 -12.51 -12.61
N LEU A 117 4.78 -11.36 -12.01
CA LEU A 117 5.74 -10.26 -11.90
C LEU A 117 7.00 -10.70 -11.15
N GLY A 118 6.88 -11.46 -10.06
CA GLY A 118 8.02 -11.99 -9.32
C GLY A 118 8.90 -12.90 -10.18
N VAL A 119 8.31 -13.82 -10.94
CA VAL A 119 9.04 -14.69 -11.87
C VAL A 119 9.74 -13.87 -12.96
N VAL A 120 9.06 -12.87 -13.54
CA VAL A 120 9.65 -11.99 -14.55
C VAL A 120 10.84 -11.22 -13.99
N LEU A 121 10.73 -10.66 -12.79
CA LEU A 121 11.84 -9.95 -12.15
C LEU A 121 13.02 -10.88 -11.88
N LEU A 122 12.78 -12.11 -11.40
CA LEU A 122 13.86 -13.09 -11.22
C LEU A 122 14.54 -13.42 -12.54
N ALA A 123 13.78 -13.63 -13.62
CA ALA A 123 14.34 -13.95 -14.94
C ALA A 123 15.12 -12.78 -15.58
N LEU A 124 14.83 -11.54 -15.21
CA LEU A 124 15.52 -10.35 -15.74
C LEU A 124 16.81 -10.00 -14.97
N PHE A 125 16.87 -10.35 -13.69
CA PHE A 125 17.93 -9.89 -12.78
C PHE A 125 18.81 -11.02 -12.19
N LEU A 126 18.46 -12.30 -12.42
CA LEU A 126 19.32 -13.47 -12.17
C LEU A 126 19.84 -14.04 -13.48
#